data_AF-A0AB32V7N3-F1
#
_entry.id   AF-A0AB32V7N3-F1
#
_cell.length_a   1.000
_cell.length_b   1.000
_cell.length_c   1.000
_cell.angle_alpha   90.00
_cell.angle_beta   90.00
_cell.angle_gamma   90.00
#
_symmetry.space_group_name_H-M   'P 1'
#
loop_
_entity.id
_entity.type
_entity.pdbx_description
1 polymer ?
#
loop_
_entity_poly.entity_id
_entity_poly.type
_entity_poly.pdbx_seq_one_letter_code
_entity_poly.pdbx_strand_id
1 'polypeptide(L)'
;MALWRCRTASWNLLNKLLHPPSRLPCSNFSSVAADVNNQSMIENMKRELLHLDINSQIGSCMPLAAMRIGTIIHNIEVNPGQGGKLVRAAGTSAKILKEPKSRYCLVRMPSGVEKLIDSRCRATVGMVSNPSHGAKKLRKAGQSRWLGRRPTVRGVAMNPIDHPHGGGEGRSKSSGSYGKTSRTPWGKPCKCGYKTASSKRRK
;
A
#
# COMPACT_ATOMS: atom_id res chain seq x y z
N MET A 1 46.30 -15.76 48.37
CA MET A 1 47.34 -14.75 48.69
C MET A 1 47.26 -13.61 47.70
N ALA A 2 47.38 -12.37 48.21
CA ALA A 2 47.59 -11.07 47.53
C ALA A 2 46.48 -10.60 46.56
N LEU A 3 45.58 -9.67 46.93
CA LEU A 3 45.72 -8.24 47.30
C LEU A 3 45.67 -7.26 46.11
N TRP A 4 44.65 -6.39 46.23
CA TRP A 4 44.42 -5.05 45.69
C TRP A 4 45.57 -4.29 45.01
N ARG A 5 45.19 -3.48 44.01
CA ARG A 5 45.54 -2.04 43.94
C ARG A 5 44.58 -1.25 43.05
N CYS A 6 43.91 -0.27 43.67
CA CYS A 6 43.13 0.79 43.05
C CYS A 6 44.03 1.77 42.29
N ARG A 7 43.58 2.27 41.12
CA ARG A 7 44.18 3.43 40.45
C ARG A 7 43.43 4.70 40.84
N THR A 8 44.20 5.70 41.24
CA THR A 8 43.81 7.03 41.72
C THR A 8 43.34 7.93 40.58
N ALA A 9 42.30 8.73 40.85
CA ALA A 9 41.76 9.74 39.94
C ALA A 9 42.70 10.95 39.84
N SER A 10 42.88 11.45 38.61
CA SER A 10 43.78 12.56 38.30
C SER A 10 43.15 13.93 38.57
N TRP A 11 44.01 14.83 39.04
CA TRP A 11 43.81 16.13 39.64
C TRP A 11 43.34 17.26 38.69
N ASN A 12 42.59 16.96 37.63
CA ASN A 12 42.19 17.97 36.63
C ASN A 12 40.80 18.58 36.87
N LEU A 13 40.12 18.20 37.95
CA LEU A 13 38.78 18.67 38.32
C LEU A 13 38.76 19.78 39.38
N LEU A 14 39.90 20.17 39.96
CA LEU A 14 39.93 21.13 41.08
C LEU A 14 40.22 22.59 40.68
N ASN A 15 40.76 22.85 39.48
CA ASN A 15 41.21 24.20 39.08
C ASN A 15 40.23 25.00 38.20
N LYS A 16 38.97 24.56 38.04
CA LYS A 16 37.93 25.33 37.31
C LYS A 16 37.02 26.16 38.22
N LEU A 17 37.28 26.21 39.52
CA LEU A 17 36.43 26.89 40.51
C LEU A 17 36.95 28.24 41.00
N LEU A 18 38.07 28.76 40.46
CA LEU A 18 38.63 30.03 40.89
C LEU A 18 38.94 30.89 39.66
N HIS A 19 38.21 32.00 39.56
CA HIS A 19 38.38 33.19 38.68
C HIS A 19 37.25 33.45 37.67
N PRO A 20 36.36 34.44 37.93
CA PRO A 20 35.50 35.05 36.91
C PRO A 20 36.19 36.27 36.27
N PRO A 21 35.98 36.50 34.96
CA PRO A 21 36.00 37.87 34.45
C PRO A 21 34.61 38.31 34.01
N SER A 22 34.13 39.34 34.71
CA SER A 22 33.10 40.27 34.28
C SER A 22 33.49 40.93 32.95
N ARG A 23 32.57 40.93 31.97
CA ARG A 23 32.27 42.02 31.02
C ARG A 23 31.20 41.55 30.02
N LEU A 24 30.00 42.10 30.14
CA LEU A 24 29.03 42.15 29.03
C LEU A 24 29.54 43.17 27.99
N PRO A 25 29.16 42.99 26.72
CA PRO A 25 28.31 44.03 26.16
C PRO A 25 27.00 43.44 25.61
N CYS A 26 25.93 44.09 26.04
CA CYS A 26 24.67 44.25 25.35
C CYS A 26 24.78 44.18 23.80
N SER A 27 24.13 43.17 23.22
CA SER A 27 23.50 43.29 21.91
C SER A 27 22.27 42.37 21.85
N ASN A 28 21.12 43.02 21.71
CA ASN A 28 19.83 42.50 21.23
C ASN A 28 19.23 41.27 21.93
N PHE A 29 18.75 41.51 23.15
CA PHE A 29 17.76 40.68 23.84
C PHE A 29 16.34 40.93 23.28
N SER A 30 16.15 40.81 21.96
CA SER A 30 14.85 40.96 21.31
C SER A 30 14.47 39.80 20.39
N SER A 31 15.36 38.84 20.12
CA SER A 31 15.07 37.69 19.25
C SER A 31 14.48 36.48 19.97
N VAL A 32 14.72 36.30 21.27
CA VAL A 32 14.26 35.11 22.01
C VAL A 32 12.73 35.06 22.14
N ALA A 33 12.06 36.23 22.26
CA ALA A 33 10.60 36.28 22.28
C ALA A 33 9.96 36.08 20.89
N ALA A 34 10.66 36.47 19.82
CA ALA A 34 10.19 36.27 18.45
C ALA A 34 10.28 34.79 18.02
N ASP A 35 11.31 34.07 18.46
CA ASP A 35 11.52 32.66 18.11
C ASP A 35 10.52 31.71 18.79
N VAL A 36 10.13 32.00 20.04
CA VAL A 36 9.07 31.24 20.76
C VAL A 36 7.68 31.52 20.16
N ASN A 37 7.42 32.74 19.71
CA ASN A 37 6.20 33.11 18.99
C ASN A 37 6.14 32.46 17.59
N ASN A 38 7.27 32.34 16.89
CA ASN A 38 7.33 31.65 15.58
C ASN A 38 7.14 30.14 15.71
N GLN A 39 7.71 29.50 16.74
CA GLN A 39 7.47 28.09 17.03
C GLN A 39 6.02 27.80 17.40
N SER A 40 5.39 28.65 18.22
CA SER A 40 3.97 28.50 18.55
C SER A 40 3.05 28.73 17.35
N MET A 41 3.38 29.63 16.43
CA MET A 41 2.61 29.84 15.20
C MET A 41 2.72 28.66 14.23
N ILE A 42 3.92 28.09 14.05
CA ILE A 42 4.12 26.87 13.25
C ILE A 42 3.44 25.67 13.91
N GLU A 43 3.50 25.56 15.23
CA GLU A 43 2.76 24.53 15.96
C GLU A 43 1.25 24.74 15.90
N ASN A 44 0.76 25.97 15.91
CA ASN A 44 -0.66 26.29 15.76
C ASN A 44 -1.14 26.02 14.34
N MET A 45 -0.34 26.32 13.31
CA MET A 45 -0.62 25.93 11.93
C MET A 45 -0.55 24.39 11.75
N LYS A 46 0.38 23.71 12.43
CA LYS A 46 0.42 22.24 12.47
C LYS A 46 -0.79 21.68 13.21
N ARG A 47 -1.23 22.28 14.32
CA ARG A 47 -2.44 21.91 15.07
C ARG A 47 -3.70 22.19 14.27
N GLU A 48 -3.79 23.28 13.51
CA GLU A 48 -4.92 23.57 12.61
C GLU A 48 -4.95 22.61 11.42
N LEU A 49 -3.80 22.26 10.84
CA LEU A 49 -3.69 21.19 9.86
C LEU A 49 -4.08 19.83 10.44
N LEU A 50 -3.83 19.59 11.73
CA LEU A 50 -4.25 18.38 12.46
C LEU A 50 -5.72 18.46 12.97
N HIS A 51 -6.34 19.65 13.05
CA HIS A 51 -7.69 19.85 13.59
C HIS A 51 -8.78 19.62 12.53
N LEU A 52 -8.47 19.77 11.25
CA LEU A 52 -9.33 19.28 10.15
C LEU A 52 -9.46 17.74 10.11
N ASP A 53 -8.64 17.01 10.87
CA ASP A 53 -8.34 15.60 10.66
C ASP A 53 -8.98 14.62 11.67
N ILE A 54 -10.00 15.01 12.45
CA ILE A 54 -10.82 14.03 13.22
C ILE A 54 -11.42 12.97 12.27
N ASN A 55 -11.65 13.35 11.01
CA ASN A 55 -12.17 12.46 9.97
C ASN A 55 -11.07 11.71 9.18
N SER A 56 -9.79 12.08 9.29
CA SER A 56 -8.67 11.43 8.57
C SER A 56 -8.07 10.23 9.36
N GLN A 57 -8.74 9.80 10.42
CA GLN A 57 -8.37 8.61 11.16
C GLN A 57 -8.52 7.35 10.29
N ILE A 58 -7.65 6.37 10.51
CA ILE A 58 -7.72 5.09 9.83
C ILE A 58 -9.04 4.40 10.22
N GLY A 59 -9.80 3.96 9.21
CA GLY A 59 -11.11 3.34 9.40
C GLY A 59 -12.29 4.30 9.21
N SER A 60 -12.07 5.61 9.16
CA SER A 60 -13.13 6.58 8.85
C SER A 60 -13.59 6.47 7.39
N CYS A 61 -14.91 6.58 7.17
CA CYS A 61 -15.52 6.55 5.84
C CYS A 61 -16.07 7.93 5.48
N MET A 62 -15.71 8.44 4.30
CA MET A 62 -16.15 9.75 3.81
C MET A 62 -16.20 9.78 2.27
N PRO A 63 -16.89 10.74 1.66
CA PRO A 63 -16.82 10.95 0.21
C PRO A 63 -15.40 11.31 -0.23
N LEU A 64 -15.01 10.90 -1.44
CA LEU A 64 -13.70 11.21 -2.02
C LEU A 64 -13.46 12.73 -2.05
N ALA A 65 -14.48 13.55 -2.30
CA ALA A 65 -14.41 15.01 -2.28
C ALA A 65 -13.82 15.60 -0.99
N ALA A 66 -13.99 14.92 0.16
CA ALA A 66 -13.48 15.37 1.45
C ALA A 66 -12.07 14.84 1.77
N MET A 67 -11.53 13.91 0.97
CA MET A 67 -10.24 13.29 1.22
C MET A 67 -9.08 14.08 0.58
N ARG A 68 -7.93 14.12 1.28
CA ARG A 68 -6.70 14.76 0.78
C ARG A 68 -6.01 13.90 -0.29
N ILE A 69 -5.26 14.55 -1.18
CA ILE A 69 -4.33 13.87 -2.09
C ILE A 69 -3.34 13.00 -1.30
N GLY A 70 -3.03 11.83 -1.84
CA GLY A 70 -2.02 10.94 -1.29
C GLY A 70 -2.53 10.05 -0.16
N THR A 71 -3.77 10.26 0.30
CA THR A 71 -4.42 9.38 1.26
C THR A 71 -4.50 7.95 0.72
N ILE A 72 -4.24 7.01 1.61
CA ILE A 72 -4.36 5.58 1.36
C ILE A 72 -5.80 5.20 1.69
N ILE A 73 -6.48 4.54 0.76
CA ILE A 73 -7.90 4.24 0.86
C ILE A 73 -8.22 2.80 0.44
N HIS A 74 -9.31 2.25 0.95
CA HIS A 74 -9.87 0.96 0.59
C HIS A 74 -11.41 1.00 0.59
N ASN A 75 -12.05 -0.09 0.17
CA ASN A 75 -13.51 -0.22 0.11
C ASN A 75 -14.19 0.92 -0.68
N ILE A 76 -13.79 1.10 -1.93
CA ILE A 76 -14.19 2.25 -2.75
C ILE A 76 -15.45 1.94 -3.55
N GLU A 77 -16.39 2.88 -3.60
CA GLU A 77 -17.58 2.80 -4.44
C GLU A 77 -17.25 3.00 -5.93
N VAL A 78 -17.98 2.32 -6.81
CA VAL A 78 -17.87 2.56 -8.27
C VAL A 78 -18.78 3.73 -8.66
N ASN A 79 -20.02 3.69 -8.17
CA ASN A 79 -21.04 4.72 -8.35
C ASN A 79 -21.49 5.19 -6.96
N PRO A 80 -21.87 6.47 -6.80
CA PRO A 80 -22.24 7.01 -5.50
C PRO A 80 -23.43 6.27 -4.90
N GLY A 81 -23.31 5.84 -3.64
CA GLY A 81 -24.38 5.15 -2.91
C GLY A 81 -24.58 3.68 -3.29
N GLN A 82 -23.74 3.12 -4.18
CA GLN A 82 -23.81 1.71 -4.57
C GLN A 82 -23.13 0.78 -3.55
N GLY A 83 -22.44 1.34 -2.56
CA GLY A 83 -21.58 0.59 -1.64
C GLY A 83 -20.22 0.23 -2.25
N GLY A 84 -19.25 -0.02 -1.37
CA GLY A 84 -17.87 -0.31 -1.73
C GLY A 84 -17.74 -1.62 -2.48
N LYS A 85 -17.18 -1.55 -3.69
CA LYS A 85 -16.95 -2.73 -4.57
C LYS A 85 -15.47 -2.94 -4.89
N LEU A 86 -14.70 -1.86 -4.89
CA LEU A 86 -13.30 -1.87 -5.24
C LEU A 86 -12.42 -1.99 -3.99
N VAL A 87 -11.26 -2.63 -4.13
CA VAL A 87 -10.19 -2.68 -3.09
C VAL A 87 -10.71 -3.23 -1.75
N ARG A 88 -11.16 -4.48 -1.75
CA ARG A 88 -11.68 -5.19 -0.56
C ARG A 88 -10.84 -6.37 -0.11
N ALA A 89 -9.80 -6.72 -0.85
CA ALA A 89 -8.98 -7.88 -0.55
C ALA A 89 -8.03 -7.59 0.63
N ALA A 90 -7.70 -8.61 1.41
CA ALA A 90 -6.83 -8.52 2.58
C ALA A 90 -5.49 -7.84 2.23
N GLY A 91 -5.08 -6.85 3.04
CA GLY A 91 -3.85 -6.10 2.84
C GLY A 91 -3.79 -5.22 1.59
N THR A 92 -4.89 -5.04 0.86
CA THR A 92 -4.89 -4.17 -0.33
C THR A 92 -5.29 -2.74 0.01
N SER A 93 -4.74 -1.80 -0.76
CA SER A 93 -5.07 -0.38 -0.68
C SER A 93 -4.93 0.28 -2.05
N ALA A 94 -5.50 1.46 -2.17
CA ALA A 94 -5.38 2.36 -3.30
C ALA A 94 -4.95 3.75 -2.81
N LYS A 95 -4.50 4.59 -3.73
CA LYS A 95 -3.99 5.93 -3.39
C LYS A 95 -4.66 7.00 -4.24
N ILE A 96 -5.09 8.08 -3.61
CA ILE A 96 -5.59 9.27 -4.32
C ILE A 96 -4.40 10.00 -4.94
N LEU A 97 -4.40 10.21 -6.25
CA LEU A 97 -3.30 10.88 -6.96
C LEU A 97 -3.57 12.37 -7.18
N LYS A 98 -4.82 12.73 -7.52
CA LYS A 98 -5.21 14.10 -7.83
C LYS A 98 -6.35 14.56 -6.94
N GLU A 99 -6.36 15.84 -6.63
CA GLU A 99 -7.35 16.48 -5.77
C GLU A 99 -8.78 16.24 -6.30
N PRO A 100 -9.71 15.83 -5.44
CA PRO A 100 -11.09 15.50 -5.80
C PRO A 100 -12.00 16.73 -5.92
N LYS A 101 -11.45 17.93 -6.16
CA LYS A 101 -12.22 19.18 -6.31
C LYS A 101 -13.04 19.21 -7.61
N SER A 102 -12.66 18.40 -8.59
CA SER A 102 -13.41 18.20 -9.83
C SER A 102 -14.51 17.13 -9.65
N ARG A 103 -15.39 16.96 -10.65
CA ARG A 103 -16.42 15.91 -10.64
C ARG A 103 -15.86 14.49 -10.45
N TYR A 104 -14.62 14.27 -10.88
CA TYR A 104 -13.95 12.97 -10.77
C TYR A 104 -12.63 13.09 -9.99
N CYS A 105 -12.32 12.04 -9.24
CA CYS A 105 -11.07 11.84 -8.54
C CYS A 105 -10.23 10.79 -9.28
N LEU A 106 -8.93 11.04 -9.44
CA LEU A 106 -7.99 10.10 -10.02
C LEU A 106 -7.38 9.23 -8.91
N VAL A 107 -7.69 7.94 -8.94
CA VAL A 107 -7.26 6.96 -7.92
C VAL A 107 -6.38 5.90 -8.56
N ARG A 108 -5.22 5.63 -7.96
CA ARG A 108 -4.35 4.51 -8.33
C ARG A 108 -4.79 3.24 -7.63
N MET A 109 -5.20 2.25 -8.42
CA MET A 109 -5.67 0.95 -7.95
C MET A 109 -4.50 0.03 -7.55
N PRO A 110 -4.74 -1.02 -6.74
CA PRO A 110 -3.71 -2.03 -6.43
C PRO A 110 -3.23 -2.81 -7.67
N SER A 111 -4.01 -2.83 -8.75
CA SER A 111 -3.57 -3.38 -10.05
C SER A 111 -2.54 -2.50 -10.77
N GLY A 112 -2.23 -1.31 -10.23
CA GLY A 112 -1.37 -0.30 -10.85
C GLY A 112 -2.08 0.61 -11.85
N VAL A 113 -3.33 0.31 -12.21
CA VAL A 113 -4.13 1.11 -13.14
C VAL A 113 -4.71 2.33 -12.44
N GLU A 114 -4.64 3.49 -13.08
CA GLU A 114 -5.30 4.71 -12.63
C GLU A 114 -6.75 4.73 -13.13
N LYS A 115 -7.68 5.05 -12.23
CA LYS A 115 -9.11 5.06 -12.53
C LYS A 115 -9.73 6.38 -12.08
N LEU A 116 -10.57 6.94 -12.94
CA LEU A 116 -11.44 8.06 -12.60
C LEU A 116 -12.69 7.55 -11.88
N ILE A 117 -12.97 8.10 -10.70
CA ILE A 117 -14.11 7.75 -9.85
C ILE A 117 -14.85 9.04 -9.51
N ASP A 118 -16.19 9.02 -9.44
CA ASP A 118 -16.98 10.21 -9.06
C ASP A 118 -16.56 10.68 -7.65
N SER A 119 -16.34 11.99 -7.48
CA SER A 119 -15.90 12.55 -6.19
C SER A 119 -16.94 12.37 -5.07
N ARG A 120 -18.20 12.11 -5.42
CA ARG A 120 -19.27 11.78 -4.45
C ARG A 120 -19.20 10.34 -3.92
N CYS A 121 -18.47 9.46 -4.60
CA CYS A 121 -18.27 8.09 -4.13
C CYS A 121 -17.59 8.08 -2.77
N ARG A 122 -17.99 7.14 -1.91
CA ARG A 122 -17.37 6.95 -0.60
C ARG A 122 -16.19 6.00 -0.66
N ALA A 123 -15.24 6.22 0.24
CA ALA A 123 -14.12 5.32 0.49
C ALA A 123 -13.80 5.31 1.98
N THR A 124 -13.04 4.31 2.43
CA THR A 124 -12.57 4.20 3.82
C THR A 124 -11.07 4.47 3.87
N VAL A 125 -10.63 5.27 4.84
CA VAL A 125 -9.22 5.63 5.02
C VAL A 125 -8.44 4.43 5.55
N GLY A 126 -7.26 4.18 4.98
CA GLY A 126 -6.33 3.13 5.38
C GLY A 126 -6.29 1.92 4.43
N MET A 127 -5.70 0.83 4.91
CA MET A 127 -5.54 -0.45 4.21
C MET A 127 -6.47 -1.50 4.81
N VAL A 128 -6.92 -2.47 4.00
CA VAL A 128 -7.66 -3.63 4.51
C VAL A 128 -6.79 -4.45 5.48
N SER A 129 -7.39 -4.97 6.54
CA SER A 129 -6.70 -5.79 7.54
C SER A 129 -6.07 -7.06 6.94
N ASN A 130 -5.22 -7.71 7.75
CA ASN A 130 -4.57 -8.99 7.44
C ASN A 130 -3.65 -9.00 6.19
N PRO A 131 -2.57 -8.18 6.17
CA PRO A 131 -1.63 -8.16 5.05
C PRO A 131 -0.83 -9.47 4.88
N SER A 132 -0.68 -10.26 5.94
CA SER A 132 0.06 -11.53 5.92
C SER A 132 -0.70 -12.66 5.21
N HIS A 133 -1.99 -12.47 4.86
CA HIS A 133 -2.81 -13.50 4.22
C HIS A 133 -2.17 -14.04 2.93
N GLY A 134 -1.54 -13.17 2.12
CA GLY A 134 -0.87 -13.55 0.87
C GLY A 134 0.41 -14.36 1.06
N ALA A 135 1.08 -14.23 2.21
CA ALA A 135 2.33 -14.93 2.50
C ALA A 135 2.10 -16.37 3.00
N LYS A 136 0.88 -16.70 3.42
CA LYS A 136 0.54 -18.01 3.99
C LYS A 136 0.56 -19.10 2.91
N LYS A 137 1.49 -20.05 3.01
CA LYS A 137 1.57 -21.24 2.14
C LYS A 137 0.72 -22.39 2.69
N LEU A 138 -0.06 -23.03 1.81
CA LEU A 138 -0.77 -24.27 2.14
C LEU A 138 0.23 -25.44 2.14
N ARG A 139 0.17 -26.29 3.17
CA ARG A 139 1.14 -27.39 3.39
C ARG A 139 0.65 -28.77 2.99
N LYS A 140 -0.67 -28.96 2.86
CA LYS A 140 -1.28 -30.24 2.45
C LYS A 140 -2.43 -30.02 1.48
N ALA A 141 -2.68 -31.01 0.60
CA ALA A 141 -3.77 -30.97 -0.37
C ALA A 141 -5.15 -30.73 0.29
N GLY A 142 -5.39 -31.34 1.46
CA GLY A 142 -6.64 -31.18 2.21
C GLY A 142 -6.96 -29.74 2.62
N GLN A 143 -5.96 -28.88 2.87
CA GLN A 143 -6.20 -27.47 3.18
C GLN A 143 -6.81 -26.72 1.99
N SER A 144 -6.43 -27.07 0.76
CA SER A 144 -7.06 -26.52 -0.45
C SER A 144 -8.52 -26.94 -0.56
N ARG A 145 -8.82 -28.19 -0.18
CA ARG A 145 -10.19 -28.73 -0.17
C ARG A 145 -11.08 -28.04 0.88
N TRP A 146 -10.55 -27.73 2.07
CA TRP A 146 -11.27 -26.98 3.11
C TRP A 146 -11.66 -25.56 2.65
N LEU A 147 -10.92 -24.97 1.71
CA LEU A 147 -11.26 -23.70 1.07
C LEU A 147 -12.30 -23.85 -0.07
N GLY A 148 -12.87 -25.04 -0.27
CA GLY A 148 -13.87 -25.31 -1.31
C GLY A 148 -13.30 -25.49 -2.72
N ARG A 149 -11.97 -25.56 -2.89
CA ARG A 149 -11.34 -25.72 -4.21
C ARG A 149 -11.29 -27.21 -4.59
N ARG A 150 -11.75 -27.55 -5.80
CA ARG A 150 -11.64 -28.90 -6.38
C ARG A 150 -10.31 -29.09 -7.11
N PRO A 151 -9.78 -30.31 -7.22
CA PRO A 151 -8.59 -30.57 -8.02
C PRO A 151 -8.85 -30.22 -9.49
N THR A 152 -7.88 -29.57 -10.14
CA THR A 152 -7.94 -29.22 -11.56
C THR A 152 -6.97 -30.08 -12.36
N VAL A 153 -7.42 -30.60 -13.50
CA VAL A 153 -6.62 -31.44 -14.40
C VAL A 153 -5.94 -30.57 -15.44
N ARG A 154 -4.67 -30.85 -15.75
CA ARG A 154 -3.94 -30.15 -16.82
C ARG A 154 -4.44 -30.62 -18.19
N GLY A 155 -4.64 -29.70 -19.14
CA GLY A 155 -5.14 -30.04 -20.48
C GLY A 155 -4.28 -31.04 -21.27
N VAL A 156 -2.98 -31.15 -20.97
CA VAL A 156 -2.07 -32.13 -21.60
C VAL A 156 -2.38 -33.58 -21.19
N ALA A 157 -3.00 -33.78 -20.03
CA ALA A 157 -3.38 -35.11 -19.56
C ALA A 157 -4.75 -35.57 -20.08
N MET A 158 -5.42 -34.74 -20.89
CA MET A 158 -6.76 -35.02 -21.41
C MET A 158 -6.69 -35.61 -22.83
N ASN A 159 -7.83 -36.10 -23.33
CA ASN A 159 -7.95 -36.55 -24.70
C ASN A 159 -8.02 -35.34 -25.66
N PRO A 160 -7.69 -35.52 -26.96
CA PRO A 160 -7.74 -34.44 -27.95
C PRO A 160 -9.14 -33.85 -28.14
N ILE A 161 -10.20 -34.61 -27.82
CA ILE A 161 -11.60 -34.13 -27.84
C ILE A 161 -11.91 -33.17 -26.69
N ASP A 162 -11.29 -33.34 -25.53
CA ASP A 162 -11.61 -32.59 -24.31
C ASP A 162 -10.83 -31.27 -24.22
N HIS A 163 -9.60 -31.24 -24.73
CA HIS A 163 -8.74 -30.07 -24.65
C HIS A 163 -7.89 -29.90 -25.92
N PRO A 164 -7.65 -28.67 -26.40
CA PRO A 164 -6.74 -28.38 -27.52
C PRO A 164 -5.27 -28.82 -27.34
N HIS A 165 -4.91 -29.33 -26.16
CA HIS A 165 -3.56 -29.83 -25.84
C HIS A 165 -3.56 -31.33 -25.53
N GLY A 166 -4.71 -31.98 -25.62
CA GLY A 166 -4.85 -33.39 -25.29
C GLY A 166 -4.28 -34.30 -26.37
N GLY A 167 -4.04 -35.55 -25.99
CA GLY A 167 -3.48 -36.59 -26.84
C GLY A 167 -1.96 -36.54 -27.02
N GLY A 168 -1.48 -37.36 -27.96
CA GLY A 168 -0.07 -37.65 -28.19
C GLY A 168 0.39 -38.87 -27.37
N GLU A 169 1.44 -39.54 -27.85
CA GLU A 169 2.07 -40.64 -27.14
C GLU A 169 2.97 -40.09 -26.02
N GLY A 170 2.72 -40.52 -24.78
CA GLY A 170 3.46 -40.05 -23.61
C GLY A 170 3.22 -38.57 -23.27
N ARG A 171 4.25 -37.90 -22.73
CA ARG A 171 4.16 -36.47 -22.35
C ARG A 171 4.41 -35.59 -23.56
N SER A 172 3.35 -35.01 -24.13
CA SER A 172 3.46 -34.08 -25.24
C SER A 172 3.73 -32.63 -24.78
N LYS A 173 4.59 -31.92 -25.52
CA LYS A 173 4.73 -30.46 -25.38
C LYS A 173 3.64 -29.81 -26.24
N SER A 174 2.49 -29.49 -25.62
CA SER A 174 1.45 -28.59 -26.13
C SER A 174 1.32 -28.56 -27.67
N SER A 175 0.65 -29.59 -28.24
CA SER A 175 0.37 -29.79 -29.67
C SER A 175 1.60 -30.06 -30.55
N GLY A 176 1.57 -31.18 -31.29
CA GLY A 176 2.57 -31.51 -32.31
C GLY A 176 2.68 -30.47 -33.45
N SER A 177 3.79 -30.58 -34.19
CA SER A 177 4.22 -29.96 -35.46
C SER A 177 4.09 -28.42 -35.66
N TYR A 178 3.07 -27.74 -35.16
CA TYR A 178 2.78 -26.32 -35.50
C TYR A 178 3.04 -25.27 -34.40
N GLY A 179 3.67 -25.63 -33.28
CA GLY A 179 4.18 -24.65 -32.30
C GLY A 179 3.14 -23.66 -31.75
N LYS A 180 1.88 -24.09 -31.57
CA LYS A 180 0.79 -23.20 -31.14
C LYS A 180 0.97 -22.77 -29.67
N THR A 181 0.69 -21.48 -29.40
CA THR A 181 0.66 -20.93 -28.03
C THR A 181 -0.34 -21.70 -27.16
N SER A 182 -0.07 -21.80 -25.85
CA SER A 182 -0.99 -22.42 -24.88
C SER A 182 -2.40 -21.80 -24.96
N ARG A 183 -3.43 -22.65 -25.13
CA ARG A 183 -4.84 -22.27 -25.29
C ARG A 183 -5.70 -22.66 -24.08
N THR A 184 -6.84 -22.01 -23.95
CA THR A 184 -7.95 -22.41 -23.08
C THR A 184 -8.67 -23.65 -23.65
N PRO A 185 -9.54 -24.32 -22.87
CA PRO A 185 -10.39 -25.39 -23.40
C PRO A 185 -11.22 -24.96 -24.62
N TRP A 186 -11.60 -23.67 -24.69
CA TRP A 186 -12.32 -23.07 -25.81
C TRP A 186 -11.43 -22.51 -26.93
N GLY A 187 -10.14 -22.87 -26.95
CA GLY A 187 -9.21 -22.51 -28.04
C GLY A 187 -8.70 -21.07 -28.04
N LYS A 188 -9.02 -20.24 -27.02
CA LYS A 188 -8.48 -18.87 -26.91
C LYS A 188 -7.03 -18.91 -26.41
N PRO A 189 -6.11 -18.08 -26.92
CA PRO A 189 -4.72 -18.08 -26.46
C PRO A 189 -4.60 -17.48 -25.04
N CYS A 190 -3.75 -18.08 -24.21
CA CYS A 190 -3.54 -17.69 -22.81
C CYS A 190 -2.27 -16.87 -22.57
N LYS A 191 -1.30 -16.94 -23.49
CA LYS A 191 0.02 -16.28 -23.39
C LYS A 191 0.18 -15.24 -24.50
N CYS A 192 1.34 -14.58 -24.57
CA CYS A 192 1.66 -13.54 -25.57
C CYS A 192 0.77 -12.27 -25.49
N GLY A 193 0.24 -11.94 -24.31
CA GLY A 193 -0.46 -10.67 -24.10
C GLY A 193 -1.84 -10.58 -24.79
N TYR A 194 -2.47 -11.73 -25.07
CA TYR A 194 -3.84 -11.75 -25.57
C TYR A 194 -4.78 -11.00 -24.61
N LYS A 195 -5.43 -9.95 -25.13
CA LYS A 195 -6.30 -9.08 -24.36
C LYS A 195 -7.75 -9.50 -24.58
N THR A 196 -8.40 -9.99 -23.54
CA THR A 196 -9.79 -10.49 -23.59
C THR A 196 -10.85 -9.39 -23.54
N ALA A 197 -10.51 -8.22 -23.01
CA ALA A 197 -11.43 -7.09 -22.97
C ALA A 197 -11.59 -6.46 -24.36
N SER A 198 -12.82 -6.06 -24.69
CA SER A 198 -13.18 -5.43 -25.95
C SER A 198 -12.30 -4.20 -26.23
N SER A 199 -11.87 -4.03 -27.48
CA SER A 199 -11.03 -2.91 -27.91
C SER A 199 -11.69 -1.56 -27.63
N LYS A 200 -13.00 -1.45 -27.84
CA LYS A 200 -13.80 -0.24 -27.56
C LYS A 200 -13.78 0.21 -26.10
N ARG A 201 -13.61 -0.72 -25.15
CA ARG A 201 -13.54 -0.38 -23.71
C ARG A 201 -12.11 -0.05 -23.25
N ARG A 202 -11.11 -0.24 -24.11
CA ARG A 202 -9.69 -0.12 -23.78
C ARG A 202 -9.01 1.04 -24.49
N LYS A 203 -9.45 1.35 -25.72
CA LYS A 203 -9.13 2.59 -26.42
C LYS A 203 -9.95 3.71 -25.80
#